data_AF-A0A349ZRS6-F1
#
_entry.id   AF-A0A349ZRS6-F1
#
_cell.length_a   1.000
_cell.length_b   1.000
_cell.length_c   1.000
_cell.angle_alpha   90.00
_cell.angle_beta   90.00
_cell.angle_gamma   90.00
#
_symmetry.space_group_name_H-M   'P 1'
#
loop_
_entity.id
_entity.type
_entity.pdbx_description
1 polymer ?
#
loop_
_entity_poly.entity_id
_entity_poly.type
_entity_poly.pdbx_seq_one_letter_code
_entity_poly.pdbx_strand_id
1 'polypeptide(L)'
;ALNPDNKLYAFEAGKRAIEDHLKRMGLNARVMYTEHLGFFRVRYDPGELKYVTMTPGELALYDIEMIKSLPADAVMIIDEKIKAVNNDSIEELLGNMTRPETGAAGGKILTKDGRIDNAGYSFDSSGKLKPRFRGMNGHFSGYMHRASIQNETDRLDKSCVMIKKEALLEWLAEGGSMTETLKEFDAKRLGDKYVYVYDPFARFRRV
;
A
#
# COMPACT_ATOMS: atom_id res chain seq x y z
N ALA A 1 16.26 25.23 -23.04
CA ALA A 1 16.25 24.19 -21.99
C ALA A 1 15.97 24.86 -20.65
N LEU A 2 14.92 24.47 -19.94
CA LEU A 2 14.52 25.08 -18.67
C LEU A 2 15.54 24.74 -17.59
N ASN A 3 16.08 25.77 -16.93
CA ASN A 3 16.91 25.60 -15.74
C ASN A 3 16.01 25.08 -14.58
N PRO A 4 16.24 23.88 -14.01
CA PRO A 4 15.46 23.34 -12.89
C PRO A 4 15.47 24.25 -11.66
N ASP A 5 16.53 25.06 -11.51
CA ASP A 5 16.73 25.96 -10.38
C ASP A 5 15.70 27.11 -10.35
N ASN A 6 15.14 27.49 -11.50
CA ASN A 6 14.22 28.64 -11.60
C ASN A 6 12.78 28.35 -11.12
N LYS A 7 12.49 27.14 -10.61
CA LYS A 7 11.15 26.77 -10.10
C LYS A 7 11.19 26.07 -8.74
N LEU A 8 12.29 26.18 -8.00
CA LEU A 8 12.40 25.60 -6.65
C LEU A 8 11.25 26.03 -5.73
N TYR A 9 10.84 27.30 -5.82
CA TYR A 9 9.69 27.85 -5.10
C TYR A 9 8.39 27.07 -5.34
N ALA A 10 8.16 26.55 -6.56
CA ALA A 10 6.96 25.80 -6.88
C ALA A 10 6.96 24.41 -6.23
N PHE A 11 8.13 23.78 -6.12
CA PHE A 11 8.28 22.51 -5.43
C PHE A 11 8.17 22.68 -3.91
N GLU A 12 8.73 23.74 -3.34
CA GLU A 12 8.53 24.10 -1.93
C GLU A 12 7.07 24.41 -1.62
N ALA A 13 6.40 25.18 -2.45
CA ALA A 13 4.97 25.47 -2.31
C ALA A 13 4.13 24.20 -2.40
N GLY A 14 4.45 23.28 -3.32
CA GLY A 14 3.79 21.97 -3.43
C GLY A 14 3.97 21.12 -2.17
N LYS A 15 5.19 21.02 -1.65
CA LYS A 15 5.49 20.32 -0.39
C LYS A 15 4.68 20.91 0.77
N ARG A 16 4.72 22.24 0.92
CA ARG A 16 4.00 22.95 1.98
C ARG A 16 2.48 22.77 1.88
N ALA A 17 1.93 22.76 0.66
CA ALA A 17 0.51 22.52 0.46
C ALA A 17 0.07 21.12 0.98
N ILE A 18 0.92 20.10 0.78
CA ILE A 18 0.67 18.75 1.31
C ILE A 18 0.79 18.75 2.83
N GLU A 19 1.82 19.39 3.40
CA GLU A 19 2.02 19.50 4.86
C GLU A 19 0.83 20.20 5.54
N ASP A 20 0.37 21.33 4.99
CA ASP A 20 -0.79 22.05 5.49
C ASP A 20 -2.07 21.22 5.37
N HIS A 21 -2.21 20.42 4.31
CA HIS A 21 -3.34 19.50 4.17
C HIS A 21 -3.32 18.40 5.24
N LEU A 22 -2.18 17.73 5.45
CA LEU A 22 -2.01 16.72 6.48
C LEU A 22 -2.34 17.28 7.87
N LYS A 23 -1.87 18.49 8.17
CA LYS A 23 -2.21 19.20 9.40
C LYS A 23 -3.70 19.44 9.57
N ARG A 24 -4.41 19.88 8.51
CA ARG A 24 -5.87 20.06 8.54
C ARG A 24 -6.63 18.75 8.77
N MET A 25 -6.10 17.65 8.25
CA MET A 25 -6.66 16.31 8.43
C MET A 25 -6.28 15.68 9.78
N GLY A 26 -5.42 16.32 10.58
CA GLY A 26 -4.93 15.75 11.84
C GLY A 26 -4.01 14.53 11.65
N LEU A 27 -3.42 14.37 10.47
CA LEU A 27 -2.56 13.23 10.14
C LEU A 27 -1.10 13.56 10.45
N ASN A 28 -0.49 12.77 11.34
CA ASN A 28 0.95 12.87 11.62
C ASN A 28 1.74 12.17 10.49
N ALA A 29 2.43 12.96 9.67
CA ALA A 29 3.22 12.46 8.56
C ALA A 29 4.31 13.44 8.16
N ARG A 30 5.37 12.91 7.53
CA ARG A 30 6.47 13.70 6.95
C ARG A 30 6.38 13.72 5.44
N VAL A 31 6.44 14.91 4.86
CA VAL A 31 6.50 15.10 3.40
C VAL A 31 7.97 15.23 2.98
N MET A 32 8.38 14.44 2.00
CA MET A 32 9.77 14.34 1.53
C MET A 32 9.83 14.53 0.02
N TYR A 33 10.90 15.14 -0.47
CA TYR A 33 11.20 15.14 -1.90
C TYR A 33 11.54 13.72 -2.38
N THR A 34 11.18 13.43 -3.62
CA THR A 34 11.65 12.21 -4.31
C THR A 34 12.76 12.56 -5.31
N GLU A 35 13.35 11.55 -5.94
CA GLU A 35 14.30 11.74 -7.05
C GLU A 35 13.67 12.45 -8.26
N HIS A 36 12.33 12.46 -8.34
CA HIS A 36 11.57 13.11 -9.40
C HIS A 36 10.97 14.42 -8.87
N LEU A 37 11.54 15.55 -9.29
CA LEU A 37 11.05 16.87 -8.89
C LEU A 37 9.56 17.04 -9.22
N GLY A 38 8.81 17.65 -8.29
CA GLY A 38 7.35 17.79 -8.37
C GLY A 38 6.56 16.59 -7.85
N PHE A 39 7.22 15.48 -7.49
CA PHE A 39 6.61 14.34 -6.81
C PHE A 39 7.15 14.23 -5.39
N PHE A 40 6.23 14.00 -4.45
CA PHE A 40 6.53 13.94 -3.02
C PHE A 40 6.21 12.56 -2.46
N ARG A 41 7.00 12.13 -1.48
CA ARG A 41 6.68 11.00 -0.61
C ARG A 41 6.00 11.54 0.64
N VAL A 42 4.89 10.93 1.03
CA VAL A 42 4.28 11.15 2.34
C VAL A 42 4.53 9.90 3.17
N ARG A 43 5.33 10.01 4.21
CA ARG A 43 5.56 8.93 5.18
C ARG A 43 4.73 9.21 6.41
N TYR A 44 3.65 8.45 6.58
CA TYR A 44 2.79 8.52 7.75
C TYR A 44 3.46 7.91 8.97
N ASP A 45 3.29 8.53 10.12
CA ASP A 45 3.75 8.02 11.40
C ASP A 45 2.67 7.08 11.98
N PRO A 46 2.95 5.78 12.14
CA PRO A 46 1.96 4.86 12.70
C PRO A 46 1.62 5.13 14.17
N GLY A 47 2.41 5.91 14.89
CA GLY A 47 2.22 6.15 16.33
C GLY A 47 2.18 4.84 17.12
N GLU A 48 1.10 4.64 17.86
CA GLU A 48 0.89 3.46 18.72
C GLU A 48 0.11 2.33 18.01
N LEU A 49 -0.16 2.44 16.70
CA LEU A 49 -0.87 1.39 15.97
C LEU A 49 -0.10 0.07 16.05
N LYS A 50 -0.85 -1.00 16.34
CA LYS A 50 -0.32 -2.35 16.42
C LYS A 50 -0.74 -3.17 15.22
N TYR A 51 0.09 -4.12 14.85
CA TYR A 51 -0.25 -5.11 13.84
C TYR A 51 0.16 -6.50 14.28
N VAL A 52 -0.51 -7.51 13.72
CA VAL A 52 -0.04 -8.90 13.76
C VAL A 52 0.34 -9.33 12.36
N THR A 53 1.33 -10.20 12.25
CA THR A 53 1.76 -10.79 10.97
C THR A 53 1.24 -12.20 10.86
N MET A 54 0.73 -12.55 9.69
CA MET A 54 0.15 -13.87 9.39
C MET A 54 0.46 -14.24 7.93
N THR A 55 0.61 -15.52 7.67
CA THR A 55 0.59 -16.06 6.31
C THR A 55 -0.85 -16.08 5.77
N PRO A 56 -1.04 -16.13 4.43
CA PRO A 56 -2.36 -16.37 3.85
C PRO A 56 -3.04 -17.62 4.43
N GLY A 57 -2.29 -18.71 4.61
CA GLY A 57 -2.84 -19.97 5.14
C GLY A 57 -3.33 -19.85 6.59
N GLU A 58 -2.58 -19.15 7.45
CA GLU A 58 -2.98 -18.90 8.84
C GLU A 58 -4.23 -18.03 8.91
N LEU A 59 -4.27 -16.95 8.14
CA LEU A 59 -5.43 -16.06 8.13
C LEU A 59 -6.70 -16.83 7.73
N ALA A 60 -6.63 -17.72 6.73
CA ALA A 60 -7.79 -18.50 6.26
C ALA A 60 -8.50 -19.33 7.35
N LEU A 61 -7.83 -19.60 8.48
CA LEU A 61 -8.38 -20.35 9.62
C LEU A 61 -9.12 -19.46 10.63
N TYR A 62 -9.05 -18.14 10.49
CA TYR A 62 -9.64 -17.20 11.42
C TYR A 62 -11.09 -16.92 11.06
N ASP A 63 -11.94 -16.92 12.09
CA ASP A 63 -13.30 -16.38 12.01
C ASP A 63 -13.36 -14.92 12.50
N ILE A 64 -14.56 -14.33 12.43
CA ILE A 64 -14.79 -12.94 12.81
C ILE A 64 -14.47 -12.66 14.28
N GLU A 65 -14.75 -13.59 15.20
CA GLU A 65 -14.51 -13.41 16.63
C GLU A 65 -13.01 -13.49 16.95
N MET A 66 -12.28 -14.38 16.29
CA MET A 66 -10.82 -14.44 16.38
C MET A 66 -10.19 -13.13 15.90
N ILE A 67 -10.60 -12.59 14.76
CA ILE A 67 -10.10 -11.29 14.26
C ILE A 67 -10.44 -10.15 15.21
N LYS A 68 -11.68 -10.10 15.75
CA LYS A 68 -12.08 -9.09 16.74
C LYS A 68 -11.17 -9.12 17.97
N SER A 69 -10.82 -10.31 18.43
CA SER A 69 -9.99 -10.53 19.64
C SER A 69 -8.52 -10.16 19.48
N LEU A 70 -8.04 -9.95 18.24
CA LEU A 70 -6.63 -9.60 18.00
C LEU A 70 -6.28 -8.26 18.69
N PRO A 71 -5.20 -8.22 19.49
CA PRO A 71 -4.72 -7.00 20.15
C PRO A 71 -3.91 -6.11 19.18
N ALA A 72 -4.45 -5.94 17.97
CA ALA A 72 -3.86 -5.20 16.87
C ALA A 72 -4.90 -4.37 16.13
N ASP A 73 -4.47 -3.31 15.46
CA ASP A 73 -5.30 -2.42 14.64
C ASP A 73 -5.26 -2.79 13.17
N ALA A 74 -4.27 -3.58 12.76
CA ALA A 74 -4.10 -4.07 11.39
C ALA A 74 -3.57 -5.51 11.36
N VAL A 75 -3.79 -6.19 10.23
CA VAL A 75 -3.27 -7.52 9.93
C VAL A 75 -2.34 -7.41 8.74
N MET A 76 -1.07 -7.77 8.95
CA MET A 76 -0.08 -7.89 7.89
C MET A 76 -0.10 -9.32 7.34
N ILE A 77 -0.60 -9.49 6.12
CA ILE A 77 -0.46 -10.73 5.38
C ILE A 77 0.89 -10.73 4.66
N ILE A 78 1.74 -11.71 4.96
CA ILE A 78 2.99 -11.92 4.23
C ILE A 78 3.22 -13.42 3.98
N ASP A 79 3.35 -13.79 2.72
CA ASP A 79 3.68 -15.15 2.31
C ASP A 79 5.15 -15.45 2.64
N GLU A 80 5.45 -16.71 2.97
CA GLU A 80 6.81 -17.19 3.29
C GLU A 80 7.83 -16.95 2.16
N LYS A 81 7.36 -16.82 0.92
CA LYS A 81 8.16 -16.48 -0.26
C LYS A 81 8.31 -14.99 -0.48
N ILE A 82 7.82 -14.15 0.42
CA ILE A 82 8.01 -12.70 0.37
C ILE A 82 8.96 -12.27 1.48
N LYS A 83 10.00 -11.52 1.12
CA LYS A 83 10.95 -10.91 2.06
C LYS A 83 10.94 -9.40 1.93
N ALA A 84 10.88 -8.69 3.06
CA ALA A 84 11.12 -7.26 3.08
C ALA A 84 12.54 -6.97 2.58
N VAL A 85 12.67 -5.97 1.71
CA VAL A 85 13.96 -5.51 1.15
C VAL A 85 14.54 -4.41 2.03
N ASN A 86 13.68 -3.55 2.59
CA ASN A 86 14.07 -2.48 3.50
C ASN A 86 13.53 -2.78 4.90
N ASN A 87 14.27 -2.37 5.93
CA ASN A 87 13.94 -2.63 7.34
C ASN A 87 12.61 -1.99 7.78
N ASP A 88 12.20 -0.89 7.15
CA ASP A 88 11.00 -0.13 7.51
C ASP A 88 9.79 -0.41 6.59
N SER A 89 9.84 -1.48 5.78
CA SER A 89 8.80 -1.74 4.78
C SER A 89 7.43 -2.02 5.39
N ILE A 90 7.39 -2.70 6.54
CA ILE A 90 6.12 -3.03 7.20
C ILE A 90 5.57 -1.79 7.90
N GLU A 91 6.43 -1.01 8.57
CA GLU A 91 6.09 0.24 9.22
C GLU A 91 5.58 1.29 8.21
N GLU A 92 6.13 1.32 7.00
CA GLU A 92 5.64 2.18 5.91
C GLU A 92 4.19 1.80 5.53
N LEU A 93 3.87 0.51 5.45
CA LEU A 93 2.50 0.06 5.20
C LEU A 93 1.57 0.32 6.39
N LEU A 94 2.06 0.13 7.62
CA LEU A 94 1.29 0.39 8.84
C LEU A 94 0.92 1.87 8.96
N GLY A 95 1.84 2.79 8.62
CA GLY A 95 1.56 4.21 8.61
C GLY A 95 0.37 4.59 7.72
N ASN A 96 0.18 3.89 6.60
CA ASN A 96 -0.99 4.11 5.73
C ASN A 96 -2.33 3.78 6.42
N MET A 97 -2.33 2.95 7.47
CA MET A 97 -3.53 2.59 8.23
C MET A 97 -4.03 3.72 9.13
N THR A 98 -3.23 4.77 9.38
CA THR A 98 -3.70 5.95 10.14
C THR A 98 -4.73 6.78 9.37
N ARG A 99 -4.74 6.65 8.03
CA ARG A 99 -5.69 7.33 7.15
C ARG A 99 -7.07 6.68 7.28
N PRO A 100 -8.14 7.42 7.59
CA PRO A 100 -9.49 6.86 7.75
C PRO A 100 -9.97 6.07 6.54
N GLU A 101 -9.72 6.58 5.33
CA GLU A 101 -10.19 6.02 4.06
C GLU A 101 -9.40 4.79 3.59
N THR A 102 -8.20 4.55 4.13
CA THR A 102 -7.39 3.39 3.71
C THR A 102 -7.91 2.13 4.38
N GLY A 103 -8.38 1.18 3.57
CA GLY A 103 -8.74 -0.17 4.03
C GLY A 103 -7.58 -1.16 3.97
N ALA A 104 -6.69 -1.00 2.98
CA ALA A 104 -5.51 -1.85 2.81
C ALA A 104 -4.37 -1.14 2.08
N ALA A 105 -3.14 -1.56 2.34
CA ALA A 105 -1.94 -1.06 1.68
C ALA A 105 -0.99 -2.20 1.31
N GLY A 106 -0.34 -2.10 0.16
CA GLY A 106 0.67 -3.07 -0.27
C GLY A 106 1.88 -2.39 -0.92
N GLY A 107 3.01 -3.08 -0.87
CA GLY A 107 4.30 -2.55 -1.31
C GLY A 107 4.64 -2.84 -2.77
N LYS A 108 5.80 -2.36 -3.19
CA LYS A 108 6.45 -2.81 -4.44
C LYS A 108 7.05 -4.18 -4.23
N ILE A 109 6.60 -5.17 -5.00
CA ILE A 109 7.16 -6.52 -4.99
C ILE A 109 8.09 -6.67 -6.20
N LEU A 110 9.33 -7.07 -5.91
CA LEU A 110 10.34 -7.36 -6.92
C LEU A 110 10.50 -8.87 -7.09
N THR A 111 10.85 -9.29 -8.29
CA THR A 111 11.34 -10.65 -8.57
C THR A 111 12.77 -10.82 -8.02
N LYS A 112 13.27 -12.06 -7.99
CA LYS A 112 14.67 -12.37 -7.60
C LYS A 112 15.70 -11.62 -8.42
N ASP A 113 15.46 -11.43 -9.71
CA ASP A 113 16.32 -10.71 -10.66
C ASP A 113 16.12 -9.19 -10.64
N GLY A 114 15.37 -8.65 -9.67
CA GLY A 114 15.22 -7.21 -9.47
C GLY A 114 14.27 -6.52 -10.44
N ARG A 115 13.47 -7.28 -11.21
CA ARG A 115 12.35 -6.75 -11.98
C ARG A 115 11.13 -6.54 -11.09
N ILE A 116 10.20 -5.71 -11.54
CA ILE A 116 8.91 -5.54 -10.86
C ILE A 116 8.09 -6.80 -11.07
N ASP A 117 7.72 -7.46 -9.98
CA ASP A 117 6.69 -8.51 -9.98
C ASP A 117 5.29 -7.88 -9.88
N ASN A 118 5.17 -6.91 -8.97
CA ASN A 118 3.92 -6.18 -8.68
C ASN A 118 4.18 -4.74 -8.19
N ALA A 119 3.41 -3.78 -8.71
CA ALA A 119 3.40 -2.39 -8.28
C ALA A 119 1.95 -1.86 -8.14
N GLY A 120 1.10 -2.66 -7.49
CA GLY A 120 -0.36 -2.53 -7.50
C GLY A 120 -0.97 -3.11 -8.77
N TYR A 121 -2.29 -3.23 -8.79
CA TYR A 121 -3.07 -3.71 -9.94
C TYR A 121 -3.89 -2.60 -10.60
N SER A 122 -4.12 -2.76 -11.89
CA SER A 122 -5.14 -2.00 -12.62
C SER A 122 -5.90 -2.86 -13.63
N PHE A 123 -7.14 -2.47 -13.95
CA PHE A 123 -7.86 -3.07 -15.07
C PHE A 123 -7.32 -2.57 -16.42
N ASP A 124 -7.15 -3.48 -17.36
CA ASP A 124 -6.89 -3.11 -18.76
C ASP A 124 -8.20 -2.77 -19.50
N SER A 125 -8.09 -2.36 -20.77
CA SER A 125 -9.25 -1.98 -21.60
C SER A 125 -10.23 -3.13 -21.85
N SER A 126 -9.85 -4.39 -21.56
CA SER A 126 -10.73 -5.55 -21.65
C SER A 126 -11.43 -5.89 -20.33
N GLY A 127 -11.22 -5.08 -19.28
CA GLY A 127 -11.73 -5.34 -17.94
C GLY A 127 -10.95 -6.44 -17.20
N LYS A 128 -9.78 -6.85 -17.72
CA LYS A 128 -8.95 -7.85 -17.07
C LYS A 128 -7.99 -7.18 -16.11
N LEU A 129 -7.94 -7.67 -14.87
CA LEU A 129 -7.02 -7.18 -13.87
C LEU A 129 -5.58 -7.59 -14.23
N LYS A 130 -4.65 -6.62 -14.16
CA LYS A 130 -3.24 -6.82 -14.46
C LYS A 130 -2.34 -6.19 -13.40
N PRO A 131 -1.25 -6.87 -13.00
CA PRO A 131 -0.24 -6.27 -12.15
C PRO A 131 0.49 -5.18 -12.94
N ARG A 132 0.54 -3.98 -12.37
CA ARG A 132 1.14 -2.83 -13.03
C ARG A 132 2.65 -3.02 -13.13
N PHE A 133 3.21 -2.64 -14.28
CA PHE A 133 4.64 -2.61 -14.56
C PHE A 133 5.37 -3.96 -14.41
N ARG A 134 4.65 -5.09 -14.39
CA ARG A 134 5.28 -6.43 -14.29
C ARG A 134 6.31 -6.65 -15.39
N GLY A 135 7.48 -7.16 -15.02
CA GLY A 135 8.61 -7.44 -15.91
C GLY A 135 9.51 -6.24 -16.21
N MET A 136 9.10 -5.03 -15.83
CA MET A 136 9.94 -3.83 -15.98
C MET A 136 11.07 -3.83 -14.94
N ASN A 137 12.12 -3.03 -15.17
CA ASN A 137 13.20 -2.84 -14.20
C ASN A 137 12.65 -2.30 -12.86
N GLY A 138 13.14 -2.77 -11.71
CA GLY A 138 12.69 -2.32 -10.37
C GLY A 138 12.83 -0.82 -10.10
N HIS A 139 13.74 -0.15 -10.81
CA HIS A 139 13.96 1.31 -10.77
C HIS A 139 13.12 2.08 -11.81
N PHE A 140 12.39 1.38 -12.68
CA PHE A 140 11.50 2.03 -13.62
C PHE A 140 10.41 2.80 -12.86
N SER A 141 10.31 4.11 -13.12
CA SER A 141 9.34 4.96 -12.44
C SER A 141 7.91 4.78 -12.95
N GLY A 142 7.74 4.17 -14.12
CA GLY A 142 6.42 3.95 -14.70
C GLY A 142 5.85 5.19 -15.40
N TYR A 143 4.75 4.98 -16.12
CA TYR A 143 3.99 6.06 -16.72
C TYR A 143 3.53 7.05 -15.65
N MET A 144 3.81 8.34 -15.85
CA MET A 144 3.53 9.42 -14.89
C MET A 144 4.10 9.14 -13.49
N HIS A 145 5.24 8.45 -13.40
CA HIS A 145 5.91 8.05 -12.15
C HIS A 145 5.08 7.15 -11.21
N ARG A 146 3.97 6.55 -11.68
CA ARG A 146 3.05 5.74 -10.86
C ARG A 146 3.67 4.48 -10.24
N ALA A 147 4.81 4.00 -10.74
CA ALA A 147 5.53 2.90 -10.11
C ALA A 147 6.43 3.37 -8.95
N SER A 148 6.66 4.68 -8.80
CA SER A 148 7.58 5.28 -7.81
C SER A 148 6.92 6.31 -6.89
N ILE A 149 5.62 6.54 -7.02
CA ILE A 149 4.84 7.38 -6.08
C ILE A 149 3.73 6.56 -5.42
N GLN A 150 3.37 6.92 -4.19
CA GLN A 150 2.21 6.34 -3.51
C GLN A 150 0.95 6.72 -4.29
N ASN A 151 0.07 5.75 -4.54
CA ASN A 151 -1.19 6.01 -5.24
C ASN A 151 -2.24 4.96 -4.93
N GLU A 152 -3.50 5.30 -5.18
CA GLU A 152 -4.58 4.33 -5.15
C GLU A 152 -4.44 3.30 -6.26
N THR A 153 -4.83 2.07 -5.96
CA THR A 153 -4.76 0.95 -6.88
C THR A 153 -6.06 0.16 -6.85
N ASP A 154 -6.38 -0.53 -7.95
CA ASP A 154 -7.62 -1.29 -8.02
C ASP A 154 -7.61 -2.46 -7.02
N ARG A 155 -6.49 -3.20 -6.96
CA ARG A 155 -6.26 -4.36 -6.09
C ARG A 155 -4.83 -4.42 -5.59
N LEU A 156 -4.59 -5.27 -4.60
CA LEU A 156 -3.29 -5.50 -3.96
C LEU A 156 -2.89 -6.97 -4.07
N ASP A 157 -1.59 -7.24 -4.00
CA ASP A 157 -1.10 -8.61 -4.05
C ASP A 157 -1.33 -9.30 -2.71
N LYS A 158 -2.17 -10.33 -2.68
CA LYS A 158 -2.52 -11.07 -1.46
C LYS A 158 -1.34 -11.71 -0.73
N SER A 159 -0.19 -11.88 -1.40
CA SER A 159 1.01 -12.41 -0.75
C SER A 159 1.75 -11.38 0.10
N CYS A 160 1.40 -10.10 0.01
CA CYS A 160 2.02 -9.03 0.80
C CYS A 160 1.08 -7.82 0.89
N VAL A 161 0.22 -7.79 1.92
CA VAL A 161 -0.76 -6.73 2.11
C VAL A 161 -1.00 -6.46 3.60
N MET A 162 -0.98 -5.19 3.99
CA MET A 162 -1.45 -4.71 5.29
C MET A 162 -2.93 -4.36 5.17
N ILE A 163 -3.75 -4.85 6.09
CA ILE A 163 -5.19 -4.66 6.08
C ILE A 163 -5.62 -4.03 7.40
N LYS A 164 -6.38 -2.93 7.35
CA LYS A 164 -6.97 -2.33 8.54
C LYS A 164 -7.99 -3.32 9.15
N LYS A 165 -7.86 -3.61 10.45
CA LYS A 165 -8.71 -4.60 11.13
C LYS A 165 -10.19 -4.25 11.01
N GLU A 166 -10.55 -2.98 11.17
CA GLU A 166 -11.92 -2.48 11.00
C GLU A 166 -12.49 -2.80 9.62
N ALA A 167 -11.74 -2.49 8.55
CA ALA A 167 -12.14 -2.77 7.17
C ALA A 167 -12.33 -4.28 6.92
N LEU A 168 -11.46 -5.11 7.51
CA LEU A 168 -11.59 -6.57 7.44
C LEU A 168 -12.83 -7.08 8.17
N LEU A 169 -13.14 -6.54 9.35
CA LEU A 169 -14.30 -6.95 10.14
C LEU A 169 -15.62 -6.57 9.49
N GLU A 170 -15.71 -5.38 8.91
CA GLU A 170 -16.90 -4.96 8.16
C GLU A 170 -17.16 -5.85 6.95
N TRP A 171 -16.11 -6.16 6.19
CA TRP A 171 -16.18 -7.09 5.06
C TRP A 171 -16.71 -8.47 5.47
N LEU A 172 -16.21 -9.03 6.57
CA LEU A 172 -16.67 -10.31 7.09
C LEU A 172 -18.13 -10.26 7.56
N ALA A 173 -18.56 -9.15 8.16
CA ALA A 173 -19.93 -8.95 8.62
C ALA A 173 -20.94 -8.86 7.46
N GLU A 174 -20.51 -8.40 6.28
CA GLU A 174 -21.32 -8.37 5.06
C GLU A 174 -21.42 -9.73 4.33
N GLY A 175 -20.90 -10.79 4.95
CA GLY A 175 -20.96 -12.16 4.42
C GLY A 175 -19.73 -12.59 3.65
N GLY A 176 -18.65 -11.79 3.64
CA GLY A 176 -17.36 -12.24 3.14
C GLY A 176 -16.80 -13.38 3.98
N SER A 177 -16.20 -14.39 3.36
CA SER A 177 -15.45 -15.43 4.07
C SER A 177 -13.94 -15.15 4.04
N MET A 178 -13.18 -15.73 4.96
CA MET A 178 -11.73 -15.52 5.00
C MET A 178 -10.98 -16.15 3.81
N THR A 179 -11.48 -17.30 3.35
CA THR A 179 -10.99 -17.94 2.12
C THR A 179 -11.29 -17.08 0.89
N GLU A 180 -12.47 -16.44 0.86
CA GLU A 180 -12.80 -15.44 -0.16
C GLU A 180 -11.93 -14.22 -0.01
N THR A 181 -11.74 -13.63 1.18
CA THR A 181 -10.86 -12.47 1.39
C THR A 181 -9.52 -12.66 0.70
N LEU A 182 -8.88 -13.82 0.84
CA LEU A 182 -7.61 -14.13 0.15
C LEU A 182 -7.75 -14.28 -1.37
N LYS A 183 -8.87 -14.79 -1.88
CA LYS A 183 -9.17 -14.84 -3.33
C LYS A 183 -9.66 -13.50 -3.88
N GLU A 184 -10.25 -12.68 -3.04
CA GLU A 184 -10.97 -11.45 -3.35
C GLU A 184 -10.08 -10.24 -3.19
N PHE A 185 -8.99 -10.25 -2.43
CA PHE A 185 -7.96 -9.22 -2.60
C PHE A 185 -7.46 -9.13 -4.05
N ASP A 186 -7.54 -10.23 -4.81
CA ASP A 186 -7.33 -10.26 -6.27
C ASP A 186 -8.61 -9.92 -7.09
N ALA A 187 -9.82 -9.97 -6.53
CA ALA A 187 -11.10 -9.89 -7.27
C ALA A 187 -12.04 -8.72 -6.86
N LYS A 188 -12.16 -8.34 -5.58
CA LYS A 188 -13.01 -7.27 -5.02
C LYS A 188 -12.32 -6.45 -3.90
N ARG A 189 -12.75 -5.21 -3.68
CA ARG A 189 -12.31 -4.42 -2.52
C ARG A 189 -13.13 -4.81 -1.28
N LEU A 190 -12.58 -4.61 -0.07
CA LEU A 190 -13.23 -4.83 1.23
C LEU A 190 -14.50 -3.98 1.46
N GLY A 191 -14.84 -3.09 0.53
CA GLY A 191 -16.02 -2.24 0.55
C GLY A 191 -15.80 -1.01 -0.33
N ASP A 192 -16.90 -0.39 -0.80
CA ASP A 192 -16.83 0.75 -1.71
C ASP A 192 -16.32 2.03 -1.05
N LYS A 193 -16.38 2.11 0.29
CA LYS A 193 -15.91 3.26 1.06
C LYS A 193 -14.38 3.29 1.27
N TYR A 194 -13.70 2.17 1.09
CA TYR A 194 -12.26 2.07 1.34
C TYR A 194 -11.44 2.18 0.06
N VAL A 195 -10.31 2.86 0.17
CA VAL A 195 -9.28 2.88 -0.87
C VAL A 195 -8.19 1.88 -0.55
N TYR A 196 -7.58 1.35 -1.62
CA TYR A 196 -6.42 0.47 -1.54
C TYR A 196 -5.20 1.25 -1.99
N VAL A 197 -4.16 1.25 -1.18
CA VAL A 197 -2.97 2.08 -1.41
C VAL A 197 -1.81 1.21 -1.85
N TYR A 198 -1.24 1.54 -3.00
CA TYR A 198 0.07 1.08 -3.37
C TYR A 198 1.13 2.04 -2.84
N ASP A 199 2.05 1.54 -2.01
CA ASP A 199 3.18 2.30 -1.48
C ASP A 199 4.52 1.75 -2.02
N PRO A 200 5.18 2.46 -2.96
CA PRO A 200 6.41 1.97 -3.58
C PRO A 200 7.64 2.02 -2.66
N PHE A 201 7.55 2.69 -1.51
CA PHE A 201 8.64 2.82 -0.54
C PHE A 201 8.71 1.62 0.41
N ALA A 202 7.57 0.95 0.62
CA ALA A 202 7.53 -0.40 1.17
C ALA A 202 7.99 -1.39 0.08
N ARG A 203 9.19 -1.96 0.24
CA ARG A 203 9.80 -2.82 -0.79
C ARG A 203 9.90 -4.25 -0.32
N PHE A 204 9.46 -5.16 -1.17
CA PHE A 204 9.46 -6.59 -0.93
C PHE A 204 10.07 -7.33 -2.12
N ARG A 205 10.52 -8.56 -1.89
CA ARG A 205 11.07 -9.45 -2.91
C ARG A 205 10.44 -10.82 -2.82
N ARG A 206 9.98 -11.34 -3.95
CA ARG A 206 9.53 -12.72 -4.11
C ARG A 206 10.73 -13.64 -4.31
N VAL A 207 10.89 -14.60 -3.41
CA VAL A 207 11.98 -15.60 -3.37
C VAL A 207 11.51 -17.01 -3.66
#